data_AF-A0A8S3KCT5-F1
#
_entry.id   AF-A0A8S3KCT5-F1
#
_cell.length_a   1.000
_cell.length_b   1.000
_cell.length_c   1.000
_cell.angle_alpha   90.00
_cell.angle_beta   90.00
_cell.angle_gamma   90.00
#
_symmetry.space_group_name_H-M   'P 1'
#
loop_
_entity.id
_entity.type
_entity.pdbx_description
1 polymer ?
#
loop_
_entity_poly.entity_id
_entity_poly.type
_entity_poly.pdbx_seq_one_letter_code
_entity_poly.pdbx_strand_id
1 'polypeptide(L)'
;VASRCANTVVIVNSVSQLNLEAWIDHPNVVGVIWSGMPGSEYGHAIVDVLFGNYNPGGKLVFTLAKNDSDYGTDISESYNSNYTEGVFLDYRHFDEHNIVPRYFFGYGLSYTTFAFSSLDISKARKGPHTISSQYRQHRMRPYANIGTSSIYEP
;
A
#
# COMPACT_ATOMS: atom_id res chain seq x y z
N VAL A 1 0.53 14.68 -22.30
CA VAL A 1 1.07 15.70 -21.37
C VAL A 1 2.52 15.42 -21.03
N ALA A 2 2.83 14.28 -20.39
CA ALA A 2 4.19 13.94 -19.99
C ALA A 2 5.21 13.91 -21.15
N SER A 3 4.80 13.63 -22.39
CA SER A 3 5.67 13.74 -23.58
C SER A 3 6.10 15.17 -23.95
N ARG A 4 5.46 16.19 -23.38
CA ARG A 4 5.71 17.63 -23.66
C ARG A 4 6.11 18.42 -22.41
N CYS A 5 5.73 17.95 -21.22
CA CYS A 5 6.04 18.61 -19.96
C CYS A 5 6.98 17.72 -19.13
N ALA A 6 8.17 18.22 -18.82
CA ALA A 6 9.22 17.46 -18.12
C ALA A 6 8.88 17.10 -16.66
N ASN A 7 8.08 17.92 -15.98
CA ASN A 7 7.69 17.72 -14.59
C ASN A 7 6.17 17.58 -14.52
N THR A 8 5.67 16.35 -14.69
CA THR A 8 4.26 16.02 -14.62
C THR A 8 3.96 15.33 -13.29
N VAL A 9 3.03 15.90 -12.51
CA VAL A 9 2.44 15.25 -11.34
C VAL A 9 1.08 14.70 -11.77
N VAL A 10 0.82 13.42 -11.47
CA VAL A 10 -0.45 12.76 -11.78
C VAL A 10 -1.26 12.62 -10.49
N ILE A 11 -2.54 12.99 -10.53
CA ILE A 11 -3.45 12.79 -9.42
C ILE A 11 -4.49 11.75 -9.84
N VAL A 12 -4.58 10.67 -9.08
CA VAL A 12 -5.43 9.51 -9.38
C VAL A 12 -6.62 9.49 -8.42
N ASN A 13 -7.80 9.77 -8.96
CA ASN A 13 -9.08 9.58 -8.29
C ASN A 13 -9.66 8.23 -8.71
N SER A 14 -9.39 7.18 -7.92
CA SER A 14 -9.95 5.85 -8.15
C SER A 14 -10.25 5.14 -6.84
N VAL A 15 -11.37 4.42 -6.79
CA VAL A 15 -11.79 3.59 -5.65
C VAL A 15 -11.06 2.25 -5.58
N SER A 16 -10.51 1.79 -6.72
CA SER A 16 -9.96 0.45 -6.88
C SER A 16 -8.66 0.49 -7.68
N GLN A 17 -8.04 -0.66 -7.79
CA GLN A 17 -6.83 -0.89 -8.57
C GLN A 17 -7.00 -0.42 -10.02
N LEU A 18 -5.93 0.18 -10.55
CA LEU A 18 -5.81 0.56 -11.96
C LEU A 18 -4.49 0.00 -12.48
N ASN A 19 -4.48 -0.43 -13.73
CA ASN A 19 -3.22 -0.71 -14.42
C ASN A 19 -2.50 0.60 -14.73
N LEU A 20 -1.31 0.79 -14.13
CA LEU A 20 -0.54 2.03 -14.28
C LEU A 20 0.61 1.90 -15.30
N GLU A 21 0.87 0.70 -15.81
CA GLU A 21 2.08 0.37 -16.59
C GLU A 21 2.24 1.23 -17.84
N ALA A 22 1.13 1.66 -18.44
CA ALA A 22 1.14 2.48 -19.64
C ALA A 22 1.85 3.84 -19.47
N TRP A 23 2.02 4.33 -18.24
CA TRP A 23 2.54 5.68 -18.00
C TRP A 23 3.37 5.86 -16.72
N ILE A 24 3.28 4.97 -15.73
CA ILE A 24 3.86 5.17 -14.39
C ILE A 24 5.38 5.34 -14.41
N ASP A 25 6.06 4.67 -15.34
CA ASP A 25 7.52 4.74 -15.50
C ASP A 25 7.97 5.79 -16.53
N HIS A 26 7.06 6.62 -17.04
CA HIS A 26 7.42 7.67 -17.97
C HIS A 26 8.39 8.66 -17.28
N PRO A 27 9.55 9.00 -17.87
CA PRO A 27 10.63 9.74 -17.18
C PRO A 27 10.21 11.13 -16.68
N ASN A 28 9.22 11.73 -17.33
CA ASN A 28 8.67 13.04 -16.96
C ASN A 28 7.53 12.99 -15.93
N VAL A 29 7.13 11.81 -15.44
CA VAL A 29 6.19 11.67 -14.33
C VAL A 29 7.00 11.67 -13.04
N VAL A 30 6.97 12.81 -12.33
CA VAL A 30 7.83 13.06 -11.16
C VAL A 30 7.13 12.79 -9.84
N GLY A 31 5.81 12.57 -9.86
CA GLY A 31 5.04 12.26 -8.67
C GLY A 31 3.63 11.78 -9.00
N VAL A 32 3.10 10.92 -8.14
CA VAL A 32 1.74 10.41 -8.22
C VAL A 32 1.07 10.53 -6.87
N ILE A 33 -0.11 11.15 -6.83
CA ILE A 33 -0.95 11.23 -5.64
C ILE A 33 -2.19 10.39 -5.87
N TRP A 34 -2.42 9.40 -5.01
CA TRP A 34 -3.64 8.60 -5.02
C TRP A 34 -4.65 9.17 -4.03
N SER A 35 -5.73 9.75 -4.52
CA SER A 35 -6.74 10.45 -3.71
C SER A 35 -8.02 9.64 -3.49
N GLY A 36 -8.09 8.41 -3.99
CA GLY A 36 -9.23 7.53 -3.74
C GLY A 36 -10.50 8.06 -4.41
N MET A 37 -11.62 7.99 -3.68
CA MET A 37 -12.86 8.71 -4.01
C MET A 37 -13.01 9.90 -3.07
N PRO A 38 -12.61 11.10 -3.50
CA PRO A 38 -12.60 12.23 -2.61
C PRO A 38 -13.99 12.86 -2.47
N GLY A 39 -14.27 13.41 -1.28
CA GLY A 39 -15.53 14.09 -0.96
C GLY A 39 -15.56 15.56 -1.37
N SER A 40 -16.53 16.31 -0.84
CA SER A 40 -16.76 17.73 -1.18
C SER A 40 -15.56 18.65 -0.90
N GLU A 41 -14.74 18.34 0.10
CA GLU A 41 -13.55 19.14 0.48
C GLU A 41 -12.28 18.76 -0.28
N TYR A 42 -12.40 17.99 -1.37
CA TYR A 42 -11.26 17.49 -2.14
C TYR A 42 -10.30 18.60 -2.60
N GLY A 43 -10.85 19.71 -3.12
CA GLY A 43 -10.06 20.80 -3.68
C GLY A 43 -9.10 21.41 -2.65
N HIS A 44 -9.59 21.67 -1.44
CA HIS A 44 -8.75 22.17 -0.35
C HIS A 44 -7.71 21.12 0.06
N ALA A 45 -8.14 19.88 0.26
CA ALA A 45 -7.27 18.80 0.72
C ALA A 45 -6.11 18.52 -0.25
N ILE A 46 -6.37 18.47 -1.55
CA ILE A 46 -5.32 18.18 -2.54
C ILE A 46 -4.34 19.33 -2.71
N VAL A 47 -4.80 20.58 -2.58
CA VAL A 47 -3.93 21.76 -2.61
C VAL A 47 -2.98 21.74 -1.41
N ASP A 48 -3.48 21.45 -0.21
CA ASP A 48 -2.62 21.38 0.98
C ASP A 48 -1.54 20.30 0.85
N VAL A 49 -1.86 19.16 0.25
CA VAL A 49 -0.86 18.13 -0.06
C VAL A 49 0.12 18.63 -1.11
N LEU A 50 -0.34 19.15 -2.25
CA LEU A 50 0.54 19.57 -3.36
C LEU A 50 1.53 20.67 -2.96
N PHE A 51 1.13 21.59 -2.08
CA PHE A 51 1.97 22.68 -1.62
C PHE A 51 2.72 22.38 -0.30
N GLY A 52 2.54 21.19 0.27
CA GLY A 52 3.25 20.76 1.47
C GLY A 52 2.71 21.34 2.78
N ASN A 53 1.54 21.98 2.76
CA ASN A 53 0.81 22.38 3.98
C ASN A 53 0.36 21.15 4.78
N TYR A 54 0.17 20.01 4.10
CA TYR A 54 -0.06 18.72 4.70
C TYR A 54 0.93 17.68 4.18
N ASN A 55 1.50 16.89 5.09
CA ASN A 55 2.37 15.77 4.74
C ASN A 55 1.53 14.51 4.48
N PRO A 56 1.53 13.94 3.24
CA PRO A 56 0.78 12.74 2.96
C PRO A 56 1.26 11.57 3.81
N GLY A 57 0.30 10.79 4.32
CA GLY A 57 0.54 9.61 5.14
C GLY A 57 -0.41 8.45 4.85
N GLY A 58 -1.21 8.55 3.79
CA GLY A 58 -2.11 7.48 3.36
C GLY A 58 -1.34 6.24 2.94
N LYS A 59 -1.94 5.06 3.15
CA LYS A 59 -1.40 3.75 2.78
C LYS A 59 -2.43 3.01 1.93
N LEU A 60 -1.98 2.32 0.90
CA LEU A 60 -2.86 1.52 0.05
C LEU A 60 -3.52 0.41 0.88
N VAL A 61 -4.82 0.21 0.65
CA VAL A 61 -5.63 -0.85 1.29
C VAL A 61 -5.85 -2.06 0.36
N PHE A 62 -5.13 -2.09 -0.75
CA PHE A 62 -5.10 -3.15 -1.75
C PHE A 62 -3.72 -3.16 -2.42
N THR A 63 -3.37 -4.26 -3.06
CA THR A 63 -2.17 -4.40 -3.87
C THR A 63 -2.44 -3.88 -5.29
N LEU A 64 -1.50 -3.13 -5.87
CA LEU A 64 -1.53 -2.72 -7.27
C LEU A 64 -0.63 -3.63 -8.09
N ALA A 65 -1.23 -4.48 -8.92
CA ALA A 65 -0.53 -5.35 -9.86
C ALA A 65 0.15 -4.59 -11.00
N LYS A 66 1.10 -5.26 -11.67
CA LYS A 66 1.61 -4.79 -12.97
C LYS A 66 0.71 -5.28 -14.11
N ASN A 67 0.25 -6.52 -14.03
CA ASN A 67 -0.70 -7.08 -14.98
C ASN A 67 -1.98 -7.53 -14.29
N ASP A 68 -3.11 -7.42 -14.97
CA ASP A 68 -4.41 -7.77 -14.39
C ASP A 68 -4.49 -9.28 -14.10
N SER A 69 -3.78 -10.12 -14.87
CA SER A 69 -3.67 -11.56 -14.64
C SER A 69 -2.95 -11.93 -13.33
N ASP A 70 -2.18 -11.00 -12.75
CA ASP A 70 -1.42 -11.24 -11.52
C ASP A 70 -2.33 -11.38 -10.28
N TYR A 71 -3.59 -10.96 -10.36
CA TYR A 71 -4.56 -11.16 -9.27
C TYR A 71 -5.06 -12.60 -9.16
N GLY A 72 -4.79 -13.46 -10.14
CA GLY A 72 -5.16 -14.88 -10.10
C GLY A 72 -6.67 -15.15 -10.02
N THR A 73 -7.51 -14.15 -10.32
CA THR A 73 -8.97 -14.23 -10.26
C THR A 73 -9.57 -13.60 -11.51
N ASP A 74 -10.64 -14.22 -12.01
CA ASP A 74 -11.37 -13.76 -13.18
C ASP A 74 -12.78 -13.29 -12.81
N ILE A 75 -13.33 -12.39 -13.62
CA ILE A 75 -14.73 -11.99 -13.50
C ILE A 75 -15.59 -13.19 -13.93
N SER A 76 -16.30 -13.79 -12.98
CA SER A 76 -17.26 -14.84 -13.28
C SER A 76 -18.50 -14.23 -13.96
N GLU A 77 -18.78 -14.66 -15.19
CA GLU A 77 -20.04 -14.35 -15.88
C GLU A 77 -21.21 -15.22 -15.39
N SER A 78 -20.93 -16.18 -14.51
CA SER A 78 -21.90 -17.06 -13.86
C SER A 78 -22.40 -16.44 -12.56
N TYR A 79 -23.67 -16.67 -12.22
CA TYR A 79 -24.23 -16.33 -10.91
C TYR A 79 -23.70 -17.20 -9.76
N ASN A 80 -22.83 -18.15 -10.07
CA ASN A 80 -22.12 -18.99 -9.10
C ASN A 80 -20.60 -18.77 -9.25
N SER A 81 -19.96 -18.35 -8.17
CA SER A 81 -18.51 -18.12 -8.08
C SER A 81 -17.92 -19.07 -7.04
N ASN A 82 -16.90 -19.83 -7.44
CA ASN A 82 -16.22 -20.76 -6.56
C ASN A 82 -14.87 -20.17 -6.12
N TYR A 83 -14.68 -20.01 -4.82
CA TYR A 83 -13.52 -19.35 -4.23
C TYR A 83 -12.44 -20.40 -3.92
N THR A 84 -11.72 -20.86 -4.94
CA THR A 84 -10.70 -21.90 -4.82
C THR A 84 -9.40 -21.42 -4.17
N GLU A 85 -9.16 -20.11 -4.20
CA GLU A 85 -8.03 -19.39 -3.60
C GLU A 85 -8.12 -19.32 -2.07
N GLY A 86 -9.29 -19.57 -1.48
CA GLY A 86 -9.48 -19.61 -0.03
C GLY A 86 -9.10 -18.29 0.67
N VAL A 87 -8.05 -18.33 1.51
CA VAL A 87 -7.60 -17.16 2.29
C VAL A 87 -6.52 -16.34 1.60
N PHE A 88 -6.07 -16.77 0.42
CA PHE A 88 -5.01 -16.15 -0.35
C PHE A 88 -5.60 -15.14 -1.34
N LEU A 89 -6.08 -14.03 -0.77
CA LEU A 89 -6.65 -12.90 -1.50
C LEU A 89 -5.71 -11.70 -1.43
N ASP A 90 -5.73 -10.86 -2.47
CA ASP A 90 -4.92 -9.63 -2.57
C ASP A 90 -3.45 -9.91 -2.20
N TYR A 91 -2.82 -9.15 -1.31
CA TYR A 91 -1.40 -9.32 -0.99
C TYR A 91 -1.00 -10.76 -0.63
N ARG A 92 -1.89 -11.55 0.00
CA ARG A 92 -1.58 -12.94 0.35
C ARG A 92 -1.42 -13.84 -0.87
N HIS A 93 -2.16 -13.56 -1.94
CA HIS A 93 -1.99 -14.24 -3.22
C HIS A 93 -0.61 -13.92 -3.81
N PHE A 94 -0.24 -12.64 -3.80
CA PHE A 94 1.05 -12.17 -4.31
C PHE A 94 2.21 -12.79 -3.53
N ASP A 95 2.08 -12.88 -2.20
CA ASP A 95 3.07 -13.50 -1.32
C ASP A 95 3.19 -15.01 -1.59
N GLU A 96 2.06 -15.72 -1.65
CA GLU A 96 2.03 -17.17 -1.90
C GLU A 96 2.68 -17.55 -3.24
N HIS A 97 2.44 -16.74 -4.27
CA HIS A 97 2.90 -17.00 -5.63
C HIS A 97 4.20 -16.28 -5.98
N ASN A 98 4.84 -15.58 -5.03
CA ASN A 98 6.05 -14.78 -5.23
C ASN A 98 5.93 -13.77 -6.38
N ILE A 99 4.77 -13.14 -6.52
CA ILE A 99 4.48 -12.14 -7.54
C ILE A 99 4.90 -10.77 -7.02
N VAL A 100 5.70 -10.03 -7.80
CA VAL A 100 6.12 -8.67 -7.43
C VAL A 100 5.10 -7.65 -7.92
N PRO A 101 4.31 -7.01 -7.03
CA PRO A 101 3.35 -5.99 -7.45
C PRO A 101 4.05 -4.71 -7.90
N ARG A 102 3.30 -3.81 -8.53
CA ARG A 102 3.74 -2.43 -8.79
C ARG A 102 3.84 -1.65 -7.48
N TYR A 103 2.79 -1.74 -6.65
CA TYR A 103 2.79 -1.21 -5.28
C TYR A 103 2.12 -2.23 -4.34
N PHE A 104 2.79 -2.55 -3.24
CA PHE A 104 2.29 -3.53 -2.27
C PHE A 104 1.18 -2.97 -1.38
N PHE A 105 0.37 -3.86 -0.81
CA PHE A 105 -0.59 -3.51 0.24
C PHE A 105 0.11 -2.76 1.39
N GLY A 106 -0.43 -1.62 1.80
CA GLY A 106 0.18 -0.77 2.82
C GLY A 106 1.30 0.15 2.30
N TYR A 107 1.62 0.15 1.01
CA TYR A 107 2.54 1.12 0.43
C TYR A 107 2.00 2.54 0.51
N GLY A 108 2.89 3.50 0.75
CA GLY A 108 2.57 4.92 0.68
C GLY A 108 3.74 5.77 1.13
N LEU A 109 4.04 6.82 0.38
CA LEU A 109 5.16 7.73 0.64
C LEU A 109 4.75 8.87 1.57
N SER A 110 5.75 9.63 2.00
CA SER A 110 5.62 10.84 2.81
C SER A 110 6.65 11.86 2.34
N TYR A 111 6.42 13.15 2.60
CA TYR A 111 7.40 14.20 2.33
C TYR A 111 8.58 14.19 3.32
N THR A 112 8.48 13.38 4.37
CA THR A 112 9.58 13.15 5.31
C THR A 112 9.97 11.68 5.34
N THR A 113 11.13 11.41 5.91
CA THR A 113 11.66 10.07 6.09
C THR A 113 11.46 9.62 7.53
N PHE A 114 11.09 8.34 7.69
CA PHE A 114 11.01 7.69 8.98
C PHE A 114 12.00 6.53 9.03
N ALA A 115 12.25 6.07 10.24
CA ALA A 115 12.91 4.80 10.43
C ALA A 115 12.56 4.19 11.77
N PHE A 116 12.79 2.89 11.80
CA PHE A 116 12.39 2.01 12.88
C PHE A 116 13.62 1.66 13.71
N SER A 117 13.47 1.73 15.03
CA SER A 117 14.43 1.13 15.95
C SER A 117 14.26 -0.39 15.98
N SER A 118 15.25 -1.10 16.53
CA SER A 118 15.12 -2.54 16.80
C SER A 118 13.84 -2.85 17.58
N LEU A 119 13.15 -3.89 17.15
CA LEU A 119 11.91 -4.35 17.78
C LEU A 119 12.26 -5.24 18.98
N ASP A 120 11.82 -4.83 20.17
CA ASP A 120 11.91 -5.67 21.38
C ASP A 120 10.64 -6.51 21.51
N ILE A 121 10.78 -7.81 21.21
CA ILE A 121 9.70 -8.80 21.30
C ILE A 121 10.03 -9.76 22.43
N SER A 122 9.12 -9.85 23.41
CA SER A 122 9.17 -10.87 24.43
C SER A 122 7.91 -11.72 24.42
N LYS A 123 8.06 -13.01 24.74
CA LYS A 123 6.91 -13.89 25.00
C LYS A 123 6.16 -13.37 26.21
N ALA A 124 4.87 -13.08 26.05
CA ALA A 124 4.03 -12.78 27.19
C ALA A 124 3.82 -14.06 28.02
N ARG A 125 3.82 -13.92 29.35
CA ARG A 125 3.56 -15.04 30.26
C ARG A 125 2.17 -15.59 30.02
N LYS A 126 2.08 -16.91 29.85
CA LYS A 126 0.82 -17.65 29.76
C LYS A 126 0.06 -17.48 31.09
N GLY A 127 -1.09 -16.81 31.07
CA GLY A 127 -2.02 -16.87 32.20
C GLY A 127 -2.60 -18.29 32.33
N PRO A 128 -3.11 -18.68 33.51
CA PRO A 128 -3.62 -20.03 33.74
C PRO A 128 -4.80 -20.44 32.83
N HIS A 129 -5.39 -19.50 32.07
CA HIS A 129 -6.53 -19.73 31.17
C HIS A 129 -6.30 -19.31 29.71
N THR A 130 -5.05 -19.08 29.28
CA THR A 130 -4.77 -18.62 27.91
C THR A 130 -4.15 -19.72 27.06
N ILE A 131 -4.90 -20.24 26.09
CA ILE A 131 -4.49 -21.36 25.21
C ILE A 131 -3.51 -20.87 24.11
N SER A 132 -3.45 -19.56 23.82
CA SER A 132 -2.60 -18.99 22.77
C SER A 132 -1.32 -18.33 23.30
N SER A 133 -0.25 -18.39 22.50
CA SER A 133 0.97 -17.62 22.73
C SER A 133 0.68 -16.14 22.49
N GLN A 134 0.78 -15.32 23.54
CA GLN A 134 0.69 -13.86 23.42
C GLN A 134 2.10 -13.29 23.27
N TYR A 135 2.30 -12.37 22.34
CA TYR A 135 3.54 -11.59 22.20
C TYR A 135 3.27 -10.15 22.64
N ARG A 136 4.19 -9.54 23.40
CA ARG A 136 4.07 -8.16 23.85
C ARG A 136 5.04 -7.27 23.07
N GLN A 137 4.51 -6.27 22.39
CA GLN A 137 5.32 -5.23 21.76
C GLN A 137 5.56 -4.08 22.75
N HIS A 138 6.82 -3.75 23.02
CA HIS A 138 7.17 -2.53 23.75
C HIS A 138 7.21 -1.33 22.78
N ARG A 139 6.69 -0.18 23.24
CA ARG A 139 6.38 1.02 22.43
C ARG A 139 7.57 1.45 21.55
N MET A 140 7.37 1.49 20.23
CA MET A 140 8.36 2.03 19.29
C MET A 140 8.52 3.55 19.50
N ARG A 141 9.75 4.06 19.45
CA ARG A 141 10.03 5.47 19.20
C ARG A 141 10.64 5.56 17.79
N PRO A 142 10.10 6.38 16.87
CA PRO A 142 10.70 6.52 15.55
C PRO A 142 12.06 7.22 15.71
N TYR A 143 13.12 6.63 15.16
CA TYR A 143 14.43 7.24 15.05
C TYR A 143 14.89 7.13 13.60
N ALA A 144 15.34 8.24 13.03
CA ALA A 144 15.78 8.34 11.64
C ALA A 144 17.08 7.55 11.41
N ASN A 145 17.01 6.37 10.77
CA ASN A 145 17.90 5.86 9.72
C ASN A 145 17.35 4.58 9.04
N ILE A 146 17.18 4.67 7.71
CA ILE A 146 17.02 3.66 6.64
C ILE A 146 16.53 2.24 7.03
N GLY A 147 15.35 1.89 6.51
CA GLY A 147 14.88 0.50 6.38
C GLY A 147 13.36 0.41 6.17
N THR A 148 12.93 -0.29 5.12
CA THR A 148 11.58 -0.84 5.04
C THR A 148 11.55 -2.04 5.97
N SER A 149 10.81 -1.96 7.07
CA SER A 149 10.49 -3.14 7.88
C SER A 149 9.02 -3.06 8.23
N SER A 150 8.18 -3.56 7.34
CA SER A 150 6.82 -3.93 7.72
C SER A 150 6.94 -5.15 8.64
N ILE A 151 6.12 -5.22 9.70
CA ILE A 151 6.07 -6.41 10.59
C ILE A 151 5.63 -7.66 9.81
N TYR A 152 5.04 -7.45 8.64
CA TYR A 152 4.88 -8.43 7.58
C TYR A 152 5.75 -7.98 6.40
N GLU A 153 6.97 -8.50 6.32
CA GLU A 153 7.63 -8.60 5.01
C GLU A 153 7.19 -9.92 4.38
N PRO A 154 6.78 -9.93 3.11
CA PRO A 154 6.59 -11.17 2.36
C PRO A 154 7.91 -11.89 2.10
#